data_AF-A0A942HIJ0-F1
#
_entry.id   AF-A0A942HIJ0-F1
#
_cell.length_a   1.000
_cell.length_b   1.000
_cell.length_c   1.000
_cell.angle_alpha   90.00
_cell.angle_beta   90.00
_cell.angle_gamma   90.00
#
_symmetry.space_group_name_H-M   'P 1'
#
loop_
_entity.id
_entity.type
_entity.pdbx_description
1 polymer ?
#
loop_
_entity_poly.entity_id
_entity_poly.type
_entity_poly.pdbx_seq_one_letter_code
_entity_poly.pdbx_strand_id
1 'polypeptide(L)'
;MNRRSLRIGTATAVLLMGAGVLFAQDSSAPPTLDKEKQQQQRQQSQQNNGTTLTLDSGSPTAAPVASEEDTAIKAVTSMPEGSPANLQAKLAAAEDFLKKYPESRYRVIVYPFLTIGYVQAGQSEKALAFGDKELEINPNDVATMAVMSQTMSRVYNAGAPDAAKRLDKAESLGKRAVEVIPTIAKPEGITDEAFINSKNQTLAMAHSGIGLVEWRRGKFADAIPELEQSIKLDPITDPVNWFILGIVNQNTAHFDDAANAFTKCSLIAGQLADTCKGRAEAAKKLAATKLSTPK
;
A
#
# COMPACT_ATOMS: atom_id res chain seq x y z
N MET A 1 -4.25 12.59 65.86
CA MET A 1 -4.20 11.49 66.84
C MET A 1 -4.27 10.15 66.10
N ASN A 2 -3.33 9.27 66.44
CA ASN A 2 -3.02 7.95 65.87
C ASN A 2 -4.16 6.92 65.86
N ARG A 3 -4.09 5.95 64.92
CA ARG A 3 -3.65 4.54 65.09
C ARG A 3 -4.11 3.72 63.86
N ARG A 4 -3.23 3.27 62.95
CA ARG A 4 -2.45 2.00 62.93
C ARG A 4 -3.21 0.76 63.41
N SER A 5 -3.41 -0.20 62.50
CA SER A 5 -3.15 -1.63 62.76
C SER A 5 -3.00 -2.44 61.46
N LEU A 6 -1.91 -3.20 61.47
CA LEU A 6 -1.35 -4.13 60.49
C LEU A 6 -1.91 -5.54 60.78
N ARG A 7 -2.21 -6.35 59.76
CA ARG A 7 -2.24 -7.82 59.91
C ARG A 7 -1.61 -8.52 58.71
N ILE A 8 -0.59 -9.29 59.06
CA ILE A 8 0.18 -10.25 58.28
C ILE A 8 -0.61 -11.57 58.26
N GLY A 9 -0.66 -12.24 57.12
CA GLY A 9 -1.24 -13.58 56.97
C GLY A 9 -0.36 -14.44 56.07
N THR A 10 0.44 -15.30 56.70
CA THR A 10 1.27 -16.35 56.10
C THR A 10 0.41 -17.45 55.46
N ALA A 11 0.78 -17.92 54.27
CA ALA A 11 0.26 -19.17 53.72
C ALA A 11 1.39 -20.07 53.22
N THR A 12 1.32 -21.29 53.72
CA THR A 12 2.31 -22.35 53.81
C THR A 12 2.55 -23.04 52.46
N ALA A 13 3.81 -23.30 52.13
CA ALA A 13 4.21 -24.18 51.03
C ALA A 13 4.01 -25.65 51.44
N VAL A 14 3.29 -26.43 50.62
CA VAL A 14 3.24 -27.89 50.71
C VAL A 14 3.68 -28.45 49.36
N LEU A 15 4.84 -29.10 49.37
CA LEU A 15 5.35 -29.98 48.34
C LEU A 15 4.74 -31.37 48.55
N LEU A 16 4.09 -31.92 47.52
CA LEU A 16 3.83 -33.35 47.40
C LEU A 16 4.29 -33.82 46.02
N MET A 17 5.28 -34.69 46.03
CA MET A 17 5.74 -35.47 44.89
C MET A 17 4.75 -36.61 44.62
N GLY A 18 4.45 -36.86 43.35
CA GLY A 18 3.75 -38.05 42.87
C GLY A 18 4.14 -38.29 41.41
N ALA A 19 4.77 -39.44 41.15
CA ALA A 19 5.38 -39.81 39.88
C ALA A 19 4.36 -40.42 38.88
N GLY A 20 4.50 -40.03 37.61
CA GLY A 20 4.42 -40.83 36.37
C GLY A 20 3.15 -41.61 36.02
N VAL A 21 2.54 -41.29 34.87
CA VAL A 21 2.52 -42.15 33.65
C VAL A 21 2.28 -41.26 32.41
N LEU A 22 3.05 -41.51 31.35
CA LEU A 22 3.00 -40.92 30.01
C LEU A 22 1.73 -41.29 29.24
N PHE A 23 1.12 -40.33 28.52
CA PHE A 23 0.63 -40.51 27.15
C PHE A 23 0.70 -39.16 26.40
N ALA A 24 1.11 -39.25 25.14
CA ALA A 24 1.45 -38.15 24.24
C ALA A 24 0.26 -37.67 23.39
N GLN A 25 0.53 -36.62 22.57
CA GLN A 25 -0.28 -36.03 21.48
C GLN A 25 -1.24 -34.90 21.89
N ASP A 26 -1.32 -33.76 21.21
CA ASP A 26 -0.52 -33.12 20.16
C ASP A 26 -1.06 -31.67 20.13
N SER A 27 -0.19 -30.67 20.32
CA SER A 27 -0.59 -29.25 20.34
C SER A 27 -0.04 -28.59 19.08
N SER A 28 -0.77 -28.70 17.98
CA SER A 28 -0.46 -27.94 16.76
C SER A 28 -0.90 -26.49 16.93
N ALA A 29 0.06 -25.61 17.22
CA ALA A 29 -0.09 -24.17 17.02
C ALA A 29 -0.34 -23.86 15.53
N PRO A 30 -1.08 -22.78 15.18
CA PRO A 30 -1.27 -22.39 13.79
C PRO A 30 0.06 -21.88 13.19
N PRO A 31 0.32 -22.13 11.89
CA PRO A 31 1.63 -21.88 11.29
C PRO A 31 1.91 -20.38 11.10
N THR A 32 3.12 -19.97 11.48
CA THR A 32 3.71 -18.62 11.41
C THR A 32 4.11 -18.17 10.00
N LEU A 33 3.52 -18.75 8.95
CA LEU A 33 3.96 -18.63 7.55
C LEU A 33 3.79 -17.23 6.92
N ASP A 34 3.01 -16.32 7.51
CA ASP A 34 2.79 -14.97 6.94
C ASP A 34 3.83 -13.94 7.37
N LYS A 35 4.48 -14.11 8.54
CA LYS A 35 5.48 -13.13 9.01
C LYS A 35 6.80 -13.24 8.25
N GLU A 36 7.20 -14.45 7.88
CA GLU A 36 8.43 -14.69 7.11
C GLU A 36 8.31 -14.18 5.66
N LYS A 37 7.15 -14.32 5.01
CA LYS A 37 6.92 -13.75 3.67
C LYS A 37 6.92 -12.21 3.68
N GLN A 38 6.33 -11.57 4.68
CA GLN A 38 6.35 -10.10 4.82
C GLN A 38 7.72 -9.55 5.26
N GLN A 39 8.56 -10.35 5.93
CA GLN A 39 9.96 -9.97 6.22
C GLN A 39 10.87 -10.20 5.02
N GLN A 40 10.67 -11.27 4.25
CA GLN A 40 11.42 -11.53 3.03
C GLN A 40 11.10 -10.53 1.91
N GLN A 41 9.83 -10.10 1.75
CA GLN A 41 9.50 -9.00 0.82
C GLN A 41 10.15 -7.68 1.25
N ARG A 42 10.22 -7.38 2.56
CA ARG A 42 10.93 -6.19 3.09
C ARG A 42 12.46 -6.29 2.95
N GLN A 43 13.03 -7.49 3.00
CA GLN A 43 14.47 -7.70 2.81
C GLN A 43 14.87 -7.72 1.32
N GLN A 44 14.02 -8.22 0.42
CA GLN A 44 14.27 -8.13 -1.03
C GLN A 44 14.18 -6.68 -1.54
N SER A 45 13.32 -5.83 -0.97
CA SER A 45 13.34 -4.39 -1.27
C SER A 45 14.62 -3.68 -0.77
N GLN A 46 15.33 -4.25 0.21
CA GLN A 46 16.60 -3.68 0.71
C GLN A 46 17.83 -4.12 -0.10
N GLN A 47 17.73 -5.16 -0.93
CA GLN A 47 18.86 -5.70 -1.69
C GLN A 47 19.03 -5.10 -3.10
N ASN A 48 18.11 -4.25 -3.55
CA ASN A 48 18.18 -3.58 -4.87
C ASN A 48 18.58 -2.10 -4.83
N ASN A 49 18.92 -1.53 -3.67
CA ASN A 49 19.33 -0.12 -3.53
C ASN A 49 20.82 0.10 -3.88
N GLY A 50 21.23 -0.35 -5.06
CA GLY A 50 22.60 -0.24 -5.57
C GLY A 50 22.69 0.23 -7.02
N THR A 51 21.68 0.93 -7.55
CA THR A 51 21.81 1.57 -8.87
C THR A 51 22.41 2.96 -8.68
N THR A 52 23.70 3.09 -8.98
CA THR A 52 24.37 4.39 -9.07
C THR A 52 23.63 5.26 -10.08
N LEU A 53 22.95 6.29 -9.60
CA LEU A 53 22.28 7.30 -10.41
C LEU A 53 23.33 8.09 -11.19
N THR A 54 23.57 7.70 -12.44
CA THR A 54 24.30 8.51 -13.41
C THR A 54 23.38 8.79 -14.59
N LEU A 55 22.82 9.99 -14.61
CA LEU A 55 22.11 10.53 -15.77
C LEU A 55 23.10 11.41 -16.54
N ASP A 56 23.95 10.82 -17.37
CA ASP A 56 24.90 11.59 -18.18
C ASP A 56 24.21 12.23 -19.39
N SER A 57 24.48 13.53 -19.58
CA SER A 57 24.41 14.23 -20.86
C SER A 57 25.13 15.59 -20.73
N GLY A 58 26.44 15.54 -21.00
CA GLY A 58 27.34 16.59 -21.51
C GLY A 58 26.97 18.08 -21.47
N SER A 59 27.77 18.84 -20.71
CA SER A 59 28.38 20.11 -21.17
C SER A 59 29.59 20.49 -20.28
N PRO A 60 30.74 20.93 -20.82
CA PRO A 60 31.99 21.07 -20.05
C PRO A 60 32.01 22.23 -19.04
N THR A 61 30.97 23.06 -18.99
CA THR A 61 30.84 24.21 -18.08
C THR A 61 29.94 23.98 -16.86
N ALA A 62 29.37 22.78 -16.70
CA ALA A 62 28.39 22.44 -15.64
C ALA A 62 28.97 21.73 -14.39
N ALA A 63 30.30 21.51 -14.33
CA ALA A 63 30.93 20.58 -13.39
C ALA A 63 30.75 20.86 -11.86
N PRO A 64 30.74 22.12 -11.35
CA PRO A 64 30.63 22.36 -9.91
C PRO A 64 29.24 22.04 -9.35
N VAL A 65 28.18 22.54 -10.02
CA VAL A 65 26.78 22.36 -9.61
C VAL A 65 26.39 20.88 -9.71
N ALA A 66 26.81 20.18 -10.76
CA ALA A 66 26.57 18.75 -10.91
C ALA A 66 27.18 17.94 -9.73
N SER A 67 28.40 18.26 -9.30
CA SER A 67 29.05 17.56 -8.18
C SER A 67 28.37 17.80 -6.82
N GLU A 68 27.83 19.01 -6.59
CA GLU A 68 27.08 19.34 -5.38
C GLU A 68 25.68 18.70 -5.36
N GLU A 69 25.01 18.64 -6.51
CA GLU A 69 23.74 17.93 -6.68
C GLU A 69 23.92 16.42 -6.45
N ASP A 70 24.94 15.82 -7.05
CA ASP A 70 25.27 14.39 -6.89
C ASP A 70 25.52 14.05 -5.42
N THR A 71 26.24 14.92 -4.70
CA THR A 71 26.48 14.75 -3.25
C THR A 71 25.19 14.87 -2.45
N ALA A 72 24.34 15.86 -2.78
CA ALA A 72 23.10 16.10 -2.05
C ALA A 72 22.07 14.99 -2.27
N ILE A 73 21.89 14.50 -3.51
CA ILE A 73 20.96 13.40 -3.78
C ILE A 73 21.44 12.09 -3.17
N LYS A 74 22.77 11.86 -3.12
CA LYS A 74 23.34 10.72 -2.42
C LYS A 74 23.05 10.78 -0.91
N ALA A 75 23.11 11.96 -0.32
CA ALA A 75 22.75 12.14 1.09
C ALA A 75 21.29 11.72 1.33
N VAL A 76 20.34 12.19 0.51
CA VAL A 76 18.92 11.80 0.59
C VAL A 76 18.73 10.29 0.44
N THR A 77 19.35 9.69 -0.58
CA THR A 77 19.13 8.26 -0.91
C THR A 77 19.76 7.31 0.10
N SER A 78 20.86 7.72 0.75
CA SER A 78 21.57 6.92 1.78
C SER A 78 20.91 6.93 3.17
N MET A 79 19.86 7.73 3.38
CA MET A 79 19.20 7.81 4.69
C MET A 79 18.58 6.45 5.07
N PRO A 80 18.71 6.03 6.35
CA PRO A 80 18.16 4.77 6.82
C PRO A 80 16.66 4.65 6.54
N GLU A 81 16.19 3.44 6.23
CA GLU A 81 14.77 3.18 6.01
C GLU A 81 14.10 2.60 7.26
N GLY A 82 12.79 2.32 7.19
CA GLY A 82 12.12 1.39 8.12
C GLY A 82 11.50 1.96 9.39
N SER A 83 11.69 3.24 9.72
CA SER A 83 10.93 3.91 10.79
C SER A 83 10.14 5.11 10.26
N PRO A 84 8.98 5.46 10.84
CA PRO A 84 8.22 6.66 10.45
C PRO A 84 9.05 7.96 10.58
N ALA A 85 9.91 8.05 11.61
CA ALA A 85 10.80 9.19 11.79
C ALA A 85 11.84 9.28 10.67
N ASN A 86 12.42 8.14 10.27
CA ASN A 86 13.38 8.09 9.16
C ASN A 86 12.72 8.47 7.84
N LEU A 87 11.49 7.98 7.57
CA LEU A 87 10.71 8.36 6.40
C LEU A 87 10.48 9.87 6.36
N GLN A 88 10.05 10.47 7.47
CA GLN A 88 9.79 11.90 7.54
C GLN A 88 11.06 12.74 7.32
N ALA A 89 12.19 12.31 7.89
CA ALA A 89 13.48 12.97 7.67
C ALA A 89 13.93 12.88 6.21
N LYS A 90 13.75 11.71 5.57
CA LYS A 90 14.10 11.50 4.15
C LYS A 90 13.23 12.34 3.22
N LEU A 91 11.93 12.45 3.51
CA LEU A 91 11.00 13.33 2.78
C LEU A 91 11.39 14.81 2.91
N ALA A 92 11.74 15.27 4.12
CA ALA A 92 12.20 16.64 4.33
C ALA A 92 13.49 16.93 3.55
N ALA A 93 14.47 16.02 3.59
CA ALA A 93 15.72 16.18 2.85
C ALA A 93 15.50 16.20 1.32
N ALA A 94 14.57 15.40 0.81
CA ALA A 94 14.18 15.40 -0.59
C ALA A 94 13.48 16.72 -1.01
N GLU A 95 12.64 17.31 -0.16
CA GLU A 95 12.08 18.64 -0.41
C GLU A 95 13.15 19.74 -0.39
N ASP A 96 14.06 19.70 0.59
CA ASP A 96 15.17 20.65 0.68
C ASP A 96 16.09 20.56 -0.55
N PHE A 97 16.29 19.36 -1.09
CA PHE A 97 16.99 19.15 -2.36
C PHE A 97 16.30 19.89 -3.50
N LEU A 98 14.98 19.71 -3.68
CA LEU A 98 14.23 20.39 -4.75
C LEU A 98 14.21 21.92 -4.59
N LYS A 99 14.20 22.41 -3.34
CA LYS A 99 14.26 23.84 -3.05
C LYS A 99 15.63 24.42 -3.38
N LYS A 100 16.70 23.69 -3.08
CA LYS A 100 18.08 24.13 -3.36
C LYS A 100 18.41 24.03 -4.86
N TYR A 101 17.89 23.00 -5.54
CA TYR A 101 18.18 22.70 -6.95
C TYR A 101 16.89 22.56 -7.77
N PRO A 102 16.14 23.66 -7.99
CA PRO A 102 14.84 23.62 -8.67
C PRO A 102 14.90 23.19 -10.13
N GLU A 103 16.08 23.29 -10.77
CA GLU A 103 16.30 22.84 -12.15
C GLU A 103 17.07 21.52 -12.25
N SER A 104 17.32 20.83 -11.13
CA SER A 104 18.12 19.61 -11.11
C SER A 104 17.59 18.55 -12.07
N ARG A 105 18.52 17.83 -12.71
CA ARG A 105 18.21 16.62 -13.49
C ARG A 105 17.62 15.50 -12.63
N TYR A 106 17.78 15.56 -11.31
CA TYR A 106 17.28 14.54 -10.39
C TYR A 106 15.79 14.72 -10.02
N ARG A 107 15.11 15.76 -10.51
CA ARG A 107 13.67 15.96 -10.28
C ARG A 107 12.82 14.75 -10.64
N VAL A 108 13.11 14.10 -11.77
CA VAL A 108 12.45 12.87 -12.26
C VAL A 108 12.65 11.64 -11.36
N ILE A 109 13.52 11.74 -10.35
CA ILE A 109 13.73 10.70 -9.33
C ILE A 109 13.13 11.15 -7.99
N VAL A 110 13.25 12.44 -7.67
CA VAL A 110 12.81 12.97 -6.38
C VAL A 110 11.29 13.13 -6.32
N TYR A 111 10.61 13.57 -7.39
CA TYR A 111 9.16 13.72 -7.37
C TYR A 111 8.40 12.39 -7.19
N PRO A 112 8.74 11.29 -7.90
CA PRO A 112 8.12 9.98 -7.64
C PRO A 112 8.38 9.49 -6.22
N PHE A 113 9.62 9.68 -5.72
CA PHE A 113 9.99 9.34 -4.35
C PHE A 113 9.13 10.08 -3.32
N LEU A 114 8.98 11.40 -3.46
CA LEU A 114 8.15 12.22 -2.58
C LEU A 114 6.68 11.82 -2.67
N THR A 115 6.18 11.53 -3.89
CA THR A 115 4.80 11.07 -4.12
C THR A 115 4.50 9.81 -3.30
N ILE A 116 5.28 8.75 -3.51
CA ILE A 116 5.08 7.47 -2.83
C ILE A 116 5.32 7.61 -1.32
N GLY A 117 6.39 8.28 -0.92
CA GLY A 117 6.72 8.43 0.49
C GLY A 117 5.67 9.24 1.25
N TYR A 118 5.05 10.25 0.63
CA TYR A 118 3.94 10.99 1.25
C TYR A 118 2.64 10.20 1.33
N VAL A 119 2.37 9.28 0.39
CA VAL A 119 1.29 8.30 0.54
C VAL A 119 1.54 7.44 1.77
N GLN A 120 2.77 6.91 1.93
CA GLN A 120 3.14 6.07 3.08
C GLN A 120 3.08 6.82 4.42
N ALA A 121 3.40 8.11 4.41
CA ALA A 121 3.31 8.99 5.57
C ALA A 121 1.86 9.46 5.87
N GLY A 122 0.88 9.06 5.06
CA GLY A 122 -0.53 9.48 5.21
C GLY A 122 -0.81 10.93 4.83
N GLN A 123 0.16 11.66 4.27
CA GLN A 123 0.02 13.07 3.87
C GLN A 123 -0.40 13.15 2.40
N SER A 124 -1.62 12.71 2.13
CA SER A 124 -2.08 12.46 0.76
C SER A 124 -2.10 13.72 -0.11
N GLU A 125 -2.48 14.89 0.40
CA GLU A 125 -2.47 16.12 -0.42
C GLU A 125 -1.06 16.52 -0.87
N LYS A 126 -0.03 16.31 -0.03
CA LYS A 126 1.36 16.50 -0.45
C LYS A 126 1.77 15.49 -1.52
N ALA A 127 1.39 14.22 -1.35
CA ALA A 127 1.65 13.20 -2.35
C ALA A 127 1.05 13.58 -3.70
N LEU A 128 -0.21 14.03 -3.73
CA LEU A 128 -0.89 14.45 -4.95
C LEU A 128 -0.20 15.66 -5.60
N ALA A 129 0.26 16.63 -4.81
CA ALA A 129 0.98 17.80 -5.33
C ALA A 129 2.32 17.42 -5.99
N PHE A 130 3.11 16.54 -5.37
CA PHE A 130 4.37 16.07 -5.96
C PHE A 130 4.15 15.13 -7.15
N GLY A 131 3.09 14.31 -7.11
CA GLY A 131 2.71 13.47 -8.24
C GLY A 131 2.33 14.30 -9.46
N ASP A 132 1.63 15.43 -9.25
CA ASP A 132 1.33 16.37 -10.33
C ASP A 132 2.61 16.97 -10.93
N LYS A 133 3.61 17.28 -10.10
CA LYS A 133 4.92 17.73 -10.57
C LYS A 133 5.70 16.68 -11.35
N GLU A 134 5.62 15.41 -10.97
CA GLU A 134 6.20 14.34 -11.77
C GLU A 134 5.49 14.22 -13.13
N LEU A 135 4.16 14.19 -13.15
CA LEU A 135 3.43 14.00 -14.40
C LEU A 135 3.48 15.23 -15.33
N GLU A 136 3.79 16.42 -14.80
CA GLU A 136 4.14 17.60 -15.60
C GLU A 136 5.44 17.38 -16.41
N ILE A 137 6.46 16.73 -15.82
CA ILE A 137 7.78 16.55 -16.46
C ILE A 137 7.95 15.19 -17.16
N ASN A 138 7.25 14.18 -16.68
CA ASN A 138 7.27 12.81 -17.16
C ASN A 138 5.83 12.28 -17.25
N PRO A 139 5.11 12.67 -18.31
CA PRO A 139 3.69 12.33 -18.48
C PRO A 139 3.44 10.84 -18.76
N ASN A 140 4.47 9.99 -18.77
CA ASN A 140 4.37 8.55 -18.95
C ASN A 140 4.89 7.75 -17.73
N ASP A 141 5.09 8.40 -16.57
CA ASP A 141 5.34 7.66 -15.31
C ASP A 141 4.08 6.91 -14.87
N VAL A 142 3.95 5.68 -15.35
CA VAL A 142 2.82 4.78 -15.05
C VAL A 142 2.72 4.43 -13.57
N ALA A 143 3.84 4.43 -12.83
CA ALA A 143 3.83 4.16 -11.40
C ALA A 143 3.20 5.33 -10.64
N THR A 144 3.61 6.55 -10.96
CA THR A 144 3.00 7.75 -10.39
C THR A 144 1.52 7.87 -10.77
N MET A 145 1.14 7.61 -12.03
CA MET A 145 -0.28 7.60 -12.43
C MET A 145 -1.12 6.63 -11.59
N ALA A 146 -0.65 5.39 -11.40
CA ALA A 146 -1.35 4.37 -10.64
C ALA A 146 -1.47 4.74 -9.15
N VAL A 147 -0.39 5.24 -8.55
CA VAL A 147 -0.35 5.73 -7.16
C VAL A 147 -1.34 6.88 -6.97
N MET A 148 -1.34 7.85 -7.87
CA MET A 148 -2.25 9.00 -7.80
C MET A 148 -3.70 8.59 -7.98
N SER A 149 -4.01 7.73 -8.96
CA SER A 149 -5.35 7.18 -9.19
C SER A 149 -5.91 6.52 -7.93
N GLN A 150 -5.13 5.63 -7.32
CA GLN A 150 -5.53 4.95 -6.10
C GLN A 150 -5.67 5.92 -4.92
N THR A 151 -4.70 6.82 -4.73
CA THR A 151 -4.68 7.77 -3.60
C THR A 151 -5.87 8.71 -3.64
N MET A 152 -6.12 9.37 -4.78
CA MET A 152 -7.26 10.27 -4.96
C MET A 152 -8.60 9.60 -4.65
N SER A 153 -8.75 8.34 -5.04
CA SER A 153 -9.99 7.57 -4.83
C SER A 153 -10.18 7.15 -3.37
N ARG A 154 -9.08 6.88 -2.66
CA ARG A 154 -9.10 6.54 -1.23
C ARG A 154 -9.45 7.72 -0.35
N VAL A 155 -8.80 8.87 -0.59
CA VAL A 155 -9.03 10.10 0.19
C VAL A 155 -10.20 10.93 -0.31
N TYR A 156 -10.97 10.40 -1.26
CA TYR A 156 -12.15 11.05 -1.80
C TYR A 156 -13.12 11.50 -0.69
N ASN A 157 -13.52 12.76 -0.76
CA ASN A 157 -14.55 13.35 0.08
C ASN A 157 -15.59 14.03 -0.83
N ALA A 158 -16.82 13.52 -0.83
CA ALA A 158 -17.91 14.04 -1.67
C ALA A 158 -18.29 15.50 -1.35
N GLY A 159 -17.98 15.99 -0.14
CA GLY A 159 -18.24 17.37 0.27
C GLY A 159 -17.10 18.34 -0.06
N ALA A 160 -15.97 17.87 -0.60
CA ALA A 160 -14.86 18.75 -0.97
C ALA A 160 -15.15 19.49 -2.29
N PRO A 161 -14.57 20.70 -2.48
CA PRO A 161 -14.57 21.34 -3.78
C PRO A 161 -13.99 20.41 -4.85
N ASP A 162 -14.56 20.47 -6.07
CA ASP A 162 -14.08 19.70 -7.22
C ASP A 162 -14.02 18.17 -7.02
N ALA A 163 -14.81 17.62 -6.08
CA ALA A 163 -14.85 16.18 -5.79
C ALA A 163 -15.04 15.32 -7.05
N ALA A 164 -15.97 15.70 -7.94
CA ALA A 164 -16.18 15.01 -9.21
C ALA A 164 -14.93 15.04 -10.11
N LYS A 165 -14.30 16.22 -10.26
CA LYS A 165 -13.07 16.37 -11.05
C LYS A 165 -11.92 15.52 -10.49
N ARG A 166 -11.84 15.37 -9.16
CA ARG A 166 -10.84 14.50 -8.52
C ARG A 166 -11.05 13.03 -8.92
N LEU A 167 -12.31 12.56 -8.99
CA LEU A 167 -12.60 11.21 -9.49
C LEU A 167 -12.32 11.07 -10.99
N ASP A 168 -12.65 12.09 -11.80
CA ASP A 168 -12.37 12.08 -13.24
C ASP A 168 -10.86 11.99 -13.52
N LYS A 169 -10.06 12.77 -12.76
CA LYS A 169 -8.60 12.71 -12.83
C LYS A 169 -8.07 11.34 -12.38
N ALA A 170 -8.59 10.79 -11.28
CA ALA A 170 -8.19 9.48 -10.80
C ALA A 170 -8.46 8.37 -11.82
N GLU A 171 -9.65 8.37 -12.43
CA GLU A 171 -10.01 7.42 -13.48
C GLU A 171 -9.11 7.56 -14.71
N SER A 172 -8.89 8.79 -15.19
CA SER A 172 -8.05 9.06 -16.35
C SER A 172 -6.62 8.54 -16.15
N LEU A 173 -6.04 8.79 -14.97
CA LEU A 173 -4.69 8.33 -14.63
C LEU A 173 -4.63 6.80 -14.54
N GLY A 174 -5.62 6.18 -13.89
CA GLY A 174 -5.70 4.72 -13.78
C GLY A 174 -5.79 4.03 -15.14
N LYS A 175 -6.69 4.52 -16.01
CA LYS A 175 -6.84 4.00 -17.37
C LYS A 175 -5.58 4.19 -18.20
N ARG A 176 -4.94 5.36 -18.11
CA ARG A 176 -3.69 5.63 -18.82
C ARG A 176 -2.55 4.72 -18.35
N ALA A 177 -2.44 4.46 -17.05
CA ALA A 177 -1.46 3.52 -16.53
C ALA A 177 -1.68 2.10 -17.11
N VAL A 178 -2.92 1.59 -17.09
CA VAL A 178 -3.26 0.28 -17.66
C VAL A 178 -2.92 0.20 -19.15
N GLU A 179 -3.18 1.26 -19.91
CA GLU A 179 -2.89 1.34 -21.35
C GLU A 179 -1.38 1.32 -21.65
N VAL A 180 -0.58 2.03 -20.86
CA VAL A 180 0.85 2.27 -21.15
C VAL A 180 1.77 1.19 -20.57
N ILE A 181 1.44 0.58 -19.43
CA ILE A 181 2.29 -0.44 -18.79
C ILE A 181 2.70 -1.60 -19.73
N PRO A 182 1.84 -2.13 -20.61
CA PRO A 182 2.22 -3.16 -21.57
C PRO A 182 3.36 -2.76 -22.50
N THR A 183 3.48 -1.46 -22.84
CA THR A 183 4.48 -0.94 -23.78
C THR A 183 5.81 -0.60 -23.12
N ILE A 184 5.90 -0.62 -21.79
CA ILE A 184 7.14 -0.35 -21.07
C ILE A 184 8.14 -1.47 -21.34
N ALA A 185 9.33 -1.10 -21.81
CA ALA A 185 10.45 -2.01 -21.98
C ALA A 185 11.10 -2.31 -20.62
N LYS A 186 11.60 -3.54 -20.46
CA LYS A 186 12.35 -3.92 -19.27
C LYS A 186 13.64 -3.08 -19.19
N PRO A 187 13.88 -2.36 -18.07
CA PRO A 187 15.15 -1.66 -17.88
C PRO A 187 16.33 -2.62 -17.83
N GLU A 188 17.51 -2.17 -18.26
CA GLU A 188 18.76 -2.92 -18.12
C GLU A 188 19.06 -3.21 -16.64
N GLY A 189 19.68 -4.36 -16.36
CA GLY A 189 20.03 -4.77 -15.00
C GLY A 189 18.87 -5.26 -14.13
N ILE A 190 17.62 -5.20 -14.60
CA ILE A 190 16.46 -5.75 -13.90
C ILE A 190 16.16 -7.18 -14.38
N THR A 191 15.92 -8.10 -13.44
CA THR A 191 15.51 -9.47 -13.75
C THR A 191 14.09 -9.48 -14.33
N ASP A 192 13.76 -10.49 -15.13
CA ASP A 192 12.40 -10.60 -15.68
C ASP A 192 11.34 -10.70 -14.58
N GLU A 193 11.65 -11.43 -13.50
CA GLU A 193 10.78 -11.55 -12.33
C GLU A 193 10.54 -10.19 -11.67
N ALA A 194 11.59 -9.42 -11.38
CA ALA A 194 11.45 -8.11 -10.75
C ALA A 194 10.67 -7.14 -11.64
N PHE A 195 10.87 -7.21 -12.96
CA PHE A 195 10.14 -6.40 -13.91
C PHE A 195 8.65 -6.78 -13.99
N ILE A 196 8.34 -8.08 -14.06
CA ILE A 196 6.96 -8.58 -14.05
C ILE A 196 6.26 -8.19 -12.73
N ASN A 197 6.94 -8.35 -11.60
CA ASN A 197 6.40 -7.96 -10.30
C ASN A 197 6.11 -6.46 -10.22
N SER A 198 7.01 -5.62 -10.73
CA SER A 198 6.81 -4.16 -10.81
C SER A 198 5.62 -3.79 -11.69
N LYS A 199 5.48 -4.43 -12.87
CA LYS A 199 4.31 -4.24 -13.75
C LYS A 199 3.01 -4.66 -13.07
N ASN A 200 3.00 -5.83 -12.44
CA ASN A 200 1.83 -6.35 -11.75
C ASN A 200 1.41 -5.46 -10.58
N GLN A 201 2.37 -4.99 -9.77
CA GLN A 201 2.09 -4.06 -8.68
C GLN A 201 1.48 -2.75 -9.21
N THR A 202 2.05 -2.20 -10.29
CA THR A 202 1.53 -0.95 -10.89
C THR A 202 0.13 -1.14 -11.45
N LEU A 203 -0.12 -2.24 -12.18
CA LEU A 203 -1.44 -2.59 -12.69
C LEU A 203 -2.44 -2.84 -11.55
N ALA A 204 -2.02 -3.50 -10.47
CA ALA A 204 -2.86 -3.72 -9.30
C ALA A 204 -3.32 -2.40 -8.69
N MET A 205 -2.42 -1.42 -8.55
CA MET A 205 -2.76 -0.08 -8.07
C MET A 205 -3.68 0.68 -9.03
N ALA A 206 -3.44 0.59 -10.34
CA ALA A 206 -4.25 1.26 -11.36
C ALA A 206 -5.69 0.71 -11.37
N HIS A 207 -5.84 -0.61 -11.43
CA HIS A 207 -7.15 -1.28 -11.34
C HIS A 207 -7.86 -1.01 -10.01
N SER A 208 -7.12 -0.96 -8.89
CA SER A 208 -7.67 -0.53 -7.59
C SER A 208 -8.23 0.90 -7.66
N GLY A 209 -7.48 1.82 -8.27
CA GLY A 209 -7.92 3.20 -8.47
C GLY A 209 -9.21 3.29 -9.27
N ILE A 210 -9.29 2.63 -10.43
CA ILE A 210 -10.48 2.61 -11.29
C ILE A 210 -11.68 2.01 -10.54
N GLY A 211 -11.52 0.82 -9.93
CA GLY A 211 -12.60 0.17 -9.18
C GLY A 211 -13.10 1.00 -8.00
N LEU A 212 -12.20 1.70 -7.30
CA LEU A 212 -12.58 2.64 -6.24
C LEU A 212 -13.35 3.84 -6.80
N VAL A 213 -12.96 4.41 -7.95
CA VAL A 213 -13.73 5.49 -8.60
C VAL A 213 -15.15 5.03 -8.91
N GLU A 214 -15.30 3.87 -9.55
CA GLU A 214 -16.62 3.35 -9.92
C GLU A 214 -17.48 3.08 -8.67
N TRP A 215 -16.87 2.54 -7.61
CA TRP A 215 -17.54 2.41 -6.31
C TRP A 215 -17.97 3.77 -5.72
N ARG A 216 -17.10 4.79 -5.74
CA ARG A 216 -17.44 6.15 -5.27
C ARG A 216 -18.58 6.77 -6.06
N ARG A 217 -18.74 6.41 -7.33
CA ARG A 217 -19.84 6.85 -8.21
C ARG A 217 -21.10 5.98 -8.09
N GLY A 218 -21.09 4.95 -7.26
CA GLY A 218 -22.23 4.04 -7.08
C GLY A 218 -22.39 3.01 -8.22
N LYS A 219 -21.44 2.93 -9.14
CA LYS A 219 -21.45 1.99 -10.26
C LYS A 219 -20.81 0.66 -9.82
N PHE A 220 -21.55 -0.05 -8.97
CA PHE A 220 -21.03 -1.22 -8.29
C PHE A 220 -20.69 -2.39 -9.21
N ALA A 221 -21.48 -2.60 -10.27
CA ALA A 221 -21.21 -3.65 -11.26
C ALA A 221 -19.89 -3.39 -12.01
N ASP A 222 -19.63 -2.14 -12.40
CA ASP A 222 -18.41 -1.74 -13.11
C ASP A 222 -17.16 -1.81 -12.20
N ALA A 223 -17.34 -1.62 -10.89
CA ALA A 223 -16.24 -1.71 -9.92
C ALA A 223 -15.72 -3.14 -9.69
N ILE A 224 -16.58 -4.15 -9.81
CA ILE A 224 -16.24 -5.56 -9.54
C ILE A 224 -15.05 -6.06 -10.38
N PRO A 225 -15.08 -6.01 -11.73
CA PRO A 225 -14.00 -6.56 -12.55
C PRO A 225 -12.66 -5.86 -12.31
N GLU A 226 -12.69 -4.55 -12.03
CA GLU A 226 -11.49 -3.76 -11.73
C GLU A 226 -10.87 -4.17 -10.38
N LEU A 227 -11.69 -4.33 -9.34
CA LEU A 227 -11.21 -4.77 -8.04
C LEU A 227 -10.70 -6.21 -8.08
N GLU A 228 -11.36 -7.11 -8.82
CA GLU A 228 -10.91 -8.49 -9.02
C GLU A 228 -9.57 -8.55 -9.73
N GLN A 229 -9.39 -7.75 -10.80
CA GLN A 229 -8.14 -7.69 -11.53
C GLN A 229 -7.01 -7.10 -10.66
N SER A 230 -7.32 -6.09 -9.84
CA SER A 230 -6.38 -5.56 -8.85
C SER A 230 -5.89 -6.65 -7.90
N ILE A 231 -6.82 -7.35 -7.24
CA ILE A 231 -6.55 -8.42 -6.27
C ILE A 231 -5.74 -9.57 -6.90
N LYS A 232 -6.05 -9.93 -8.15
CA LYS A 232 -5.35 -11.01 -8.87
C LYS A 232 -3.88 -10.67 -9.13
N LEU A 233 -3.58 -9.41 -9.40
CA LEU A 233 -2.24 -8.94 -9.73
C LEU A 233 -1.42 -8.54 -8.51
N ASP A 234 -2.08 -8.24 -7.38
CA ASP A 234 -1.48 -7.63 -6.21
C ASP A 234 -0.50 -8.60 -5.49
N PRO A 235 0.81 -8.31 -5.50
CA PRO A 235 1.78 -9.10 -4.74
C PRO A 235 1.70 -8.82 -3.23
N ILE A 236 1.02 -7.76 -2.81
CA ILE A 236 0.90 -7.28 -1.43
C ILE A 236 -0.58 -7.05 -1.10
N THR A 237 -1.28 -8.13 -0.80
CA THR A 237 -2.73 -8.15 -0.53
C THR A 237 -3.24 -6.92 0.22
N ASP A 238 -3.96 -6.04 -0.47
CA ASP A 238 -4.60 -4.87 0.11
C ASP A 238 -5.99 -5.20 0.71
N PRO A 239 -6.19 -5.03 2.04
CA PRO A 239 -7.48 -5.31 2.68
C PRO A 239 -8.61 -4.37 2.21
N VAL A 240 -8.29 -3.16 1.75
CA VAL A 240 -9.29 -2.22 1.24
C VAL A 240 -9.93 -2.75 -0.03
N ASN A 241 -9.16 -3.32 -0.96
CA ASN A 241 -9.71 -3.86 -2.20
C ASN A 241 -10.68 -5.01 -1.94
N TRP A 242 -10.34 -5.93 -1.03
CA TRP A 242 -11.25 -7.00 -0.60
C TRP A 242 -12.50 -6.48 0.11
N PHE A 243 -12.34 -5.48 0.98
CA PHE A 243 -13.47 -4.86 1.68
C PHE A 243 -14.43 -4.18 0.70
N ILE A 244 -13.92 -3.39 -0.24
CA ILE A 244 -14.75 -2.74 -1.25
C ILE A 244 -15.35 -3.76 -2.20
N LEU A 245 -14.62 -4.81 -2.62
CA LEU A 245 -15.15 -5.90 -3.42
C LEU A 245 -16.36 -6.56 -2.74
N GLY A 246 -16.29 -6.77 -1.41
CA GLY A 246 -17.41 -7.27 -0.63
C GLY A 246 -18.61 -6.31 -0.61
N ILE A 247 -18.35 -5.00 -0.48
CA ILE A 247 -19.41 -3.98 -0.53
C ILE A 247 -20.10 -3.97 -1.89
N VAL A 248 -19.34 -3.92 -2.99
CA VAL A 248 -19.94 -3.81 -4.33
C VAL A 248 -20.71 -5.08 -4.68
N ASN A 249 -20.20 -6.28 -4.37
CA ASN A 249 -20.94 -7.53 -4.56
C ASN A 249 -22.23 -7.57 -3.72
N GLN A 250 -22.21 -7.07 -2.48
CA GLN A 250 -23.42 -7.01 -1.67
C GLN A 250 -24.47 -6.06 -2.27
N ASN A 251 -24.03 -4.92 -2.82
CA ASN A 251 -24.94 -3.95 -3.45
C ASN A 251 -25.47 -4.44 -4.80
N THR A 252 -24.76 -5.33 -5.49
CA THR A 252 -25.23 -6.00 -6.71
C THR A 252 -25.96 -7.30 -6.43
N ALA A 253 -26.27 -7.62 -5.16
CA ALA A 253 -26.92 -8.85 -4.71
C ALA A 253 -26.16 -10.17 -5.00
N HIS A 254 -24.85 -10.10 -5.22
CA HIS A 254 -23.95 -11.26 -5.23
C HIS A 254 -23.53 -11.62 -3.80
N PHE A 255 -24.47 -12.13 -2.99
CA PHE A 255 -24.26 -12.26 -1.54
C PHE A 255 -23.18 -13.27 -1.15
N ASP A 256 -23.04 -14.37 -1.91
CA ASP A 256 -21.98 -15.36 -1.70
C ASP A 256 -20.59 -14.79 -1.97
N ASP A 257 -20.44 -14.04 -3.07
CA ASP A 257 -19.18 -13.37 -3.41
C ASP A 257 -18.84 -12.28 -2.40
N ALA A 258 -19.85 -11.55 -1.92
CA ALA A 258 -19.68 -10.57 -0.85
C ALA A 258 -19.15 -11.23 0.43
N ALA A 259 -19.76 -12.35 0.85
CA ALA A 259 -19.33 -13.11 2.02
C ALA A 259 -17.89 -13.62 1.87
N ASN A 260 -17.53 -14.11 0.68
CA ASN A 260 -16.18 -14.57 0.38
C ASN A 260 -15.16 -13.43 0.44
N ALA A 261 -15.44 -12.30 -0.22
CA ALA A 261 -14.55 -11.14 -0.23
C ALA A 261 -14.34 -10.55 1.18
N PHE A 262 -15.40 -10.41 1.98
CA PHE A 262 -15.28 -9.97 3.38
C PHE A 262 -14.52 -10.99 4.23
N THR A 263 -14.70 -12.30 4.00
CA THR A 263 -13.93 -13.33 4.69
C THR A 263 -12.44 -13.19 4.37
N LYS A 264 -12.07 -13.02 3.10
CA LYS A 264 -10.69 -12.76 2.69
C LYS A 264 -10.12 -11.48 3.33
N CYS A 265 -10.90 -10.39 3.35
CA CYS A 265 -10.51 -9.18 4.05
C CYS A 265 -10.23 -9.43 5.55
N SER A 266 -11.08 -10.21 6.23
CA SER A 266 -10.95 -10.46 7.67
C SER A 266 -9.70 -11.24 8.07
N LEU A 267 -9.09 -11.97 7.13
CA LEU A 267 -7.86 -12.73 7.34
C LEU A 267 -6.60 -11.85 7.23
N ILE A 268 -6.72 -10.64 6.68
CA ILE A 268 -5.61 -9.71 6.54
C ILE A 268 -5.49 -8.92 7.84
N ALA A 269 -4.35 -9.06 8.50
CA ALA A 269 -4.08 -8.35 9.75
C ALA A 269 -4.15 -6.82 9.55
N GLY A 270 -4.98 -6.14 10.32
CA GLY A 270 -5.14 -4.69 10.25
C GLY A 270 -6.43 -4.21 10.89
N GLN A 271 -6.63 -2.89 10.88
CA GLN A 271 -7.79 -2.24 11.52
C GLN A 271 -9.13 -2.65 10.89
N LEU A 272 -9.13 -3.14 9.65
CA LEU A 272 -10.35 -3.58 8.96
C LEU A 272 -10.79 -5.01 9.31
N ALA A 273 -9.94 -5.81 9.96
CA ALA A 273 -10.17 -7.25 10.12
C ALA A 273 -11.51 -7.57 10.81
N ASP A 274 -11.78 -6.93 11.96
CA ASP A 274 -13.03 -7.13 12.72
C ASP A 274 -14.26 -6.60 11.97
N THR A 275 -14.12 -5.47 11.29
CA THR A 275 -15.19 -4.91 10.45
C THR A 275 -15.54 -5.88 9.32
N CYS A 276 -14.53 -6.44 8.67
CA CYS A 276 -14.68 -7.42 7.61
C CYS A 276 -15.30 -8.73 8.13
N LYS A 277 -14.93 -9.17 9.34
CA LYS A 277 -15.54 -10.35 9.97
C LYS A 277 -17.06 -10.18 10.17
N GLY A 278 -17.48 -9.06 10.78
CA GLY A 278 -18.91 -8.79 10.98
C GLY A 278 -19.69 -8.65 9.66
N ARG A 279 -19.08 -8.05 8.64
CA ARG A 279 -19.65 -7.94 7.29
C ARG A 279 -19.77 -9.30 6.60
N ALA A 280 -18.80 -10.19 6.78
CA ALA A 280 -18.84 -11.54 6.24
C ALA A 280 -20.01 -12.35 6.85
N GLU A 281 -20.22 -12.27 8.16
CA GLU A 281 -21.35 -12.93 8.85
C GLU A 281 -22.69 -12.38 8.36
N ALA A 282 -22.82 -11.06 8.22
CA ALA A 282 -24.02 -10.43 7.67
C ALA A 282 -24.30 -10.86 6.23
N ALA A 283 -23.27 -10.89 5.37
CA ALA A 283 -23.40 -11.32 3.98
C ALA A 283 -23.80 -12.80 3.86
N LYS A 284 -23.25 -13.70 4.71
CA LYS A 284 -23.67 -15.12 4.77
C LYS A 284 -25.14 -15.27 5.13
N LYS A 285 -25.65 -14.46 6.06
CA LYS A 285 -27.08 -14.46 6.40
C LYS A 285 -27.94 -14.00 5.22
N LEU A 286 -27.48 -12.99 4.46
CA LEU A 286 -28.17 -12.56 3.24
C LEU A 286 -28.18 -13.67 2.18
N ALA A 287 -27.06 -14.31 1.91
CA ALA A 287 -26.96 -15.42 0.96
C ALA A 287 -27.89 -16.60 1.34
N ALA A 288 -28.05 -16.88 2.63
CA ALA A 288 -28.96 -17.94 3.10
C ALA A 288 -30.46 -17.57 3.03
N THR A 289 -30.81 -16.29 2.90
CA THR A 289 -32.20 -15.81 3.03
C THR A 289 -32.72 -15.05 1.82
N LYS A 290 -31.85 -14.70 0.86
CA LYS A 290 -32.19 -13.95 -0.35
C LYS A 290 -31.62 -14.66 -1.58
N LEU A 291 -32.29 -14.47 -2.71
CA LEU A 291 -31.78 -14.95 -4.00
C LEU A 291 -30.61 -14.06 -4.43
N SER A 292 -29.47 -14.70 -4.74
CA SER A 292 -28.35 -14.05 -5.40
C SER A 292 -28.69 -13.82 -6.89
N THR A 293 -28.27 -12.69 -7.43
CA THR A 293 -28.34 -12.41 -8.87
C THR A 293 -27.29 -13.25 -9.63
N PRO A 294 -27.60 -13.72 -10.85
CA PRO A 294 -26.58 -14.32 -11.73
C PRO A 294 -25.50 -13.30 -12.08
N LYS A 295 -24.26 -13.80 -12.24
CA LYS A 295 -23.12 -13.03 -12.74
C LYS A 295 -23.21 -12.77 -14.23
#